data_AF-A0A0C2Y375-F1
#
_entry.id   AF-A0A0C2Y375-F1
#
_cell.length_a   1.000
_cell.length_b   1.000
_cell.length_c   1.000
_cell.angle_alpha   90.00
_cell.angle_beta   90.00
_cell.angle_gamma   90.00
#
_symmetry.space_group_name_H-M   'P 1'
#
loop_
_entity.id
_entity.type
_entity.pdbx_description
1 polymer ?
#
loop_
_entity_poly.entity_id
_entity_poly.type
_entity_poly.pdbx_seq_one_letter_code
_entity_poly.pdbx_strand_id
1 'polypeptide(L)'
;GVSFGGGQTAPGNLVHPKERERLISRLKKCLAIIRIVGFQSSALAAFAPKLYRYLARTLEALFGKHVGLVHNFHNSIFPAASFNCGPNTISLDHTDYGNLSHGLCALTALGSYDHVLGGHLILFDFNLIVQFPVRSTTLIPSGCVRHGNTPIQAGKTRMSIAQYAAGGLFRWVAYG
;
A
#
# COMPACT_ATOMS: atom_id res chain seq x y z
N GLY A 1 -3.71 -0.39 10.22
CA GLY A 1 -2.52 0.48 10.15
C GLY A 1 -2.84 1.83 10.74
N VAL A 2 -1.95 2.81 10.55
CA VAL A 2 -2.06 4.19 11.03
C VAL A 2 -2.24 5.13 9.84
N SER A 3 -3.12 6.12 9.98
CA SER A 3 -3.39 7.15 8.97
C SER A 3 -3.70 8.50 9.62
N PHE A 4 -3.65 9.56 8.81
CA PHE A 4 -4.12 10.89 9.18
C PHE A 4 -4.66 11.63 7.96
N GLY A 5 -5.92 12.05 8.03
CA GLY A 5 -6.66 12.73 6.97
C GLY A 5 -8.17 12.48 7.10
N GLY A 6 -8.96 12.90 6.11
CA GLY A 6 -10.39 12.56 6.05
C GLY A 6 -11.24 13.02 7.24
N GLY A 7 -10.87 14.14 7.87
CA GLY A 7 -11.58 14.71 9.02
C GLY A 7 -11.05 14.29 10.40
N GLN A 8 -10.03 13.42 10.47
CA GLN A 8 -9.35 13.12 11.73
C GLN A 8 -8.69 14.38 12.30
N THR A 9 -8.77 14.57 13.63
CA THR A 9 -8.13 15.69 14.35
C THR A 9 -6.70 15.38 14.78
N ALA A 10 -6.32 14.10 14.84
CA ALA A 10 -4.97 13.63 15.12
C ALA A 10 -4.68 12.30 14.38
N PRO A 11 -3.40 11.91 14.20
CA PRO A 11 -3.03 10.59 13.69
C PRO A 11 -3.66 9.47 14.52
N GLY A 12 -4.13 8.41 13.85
CA GLY A 12 -4.86 7.35 14.53
C GLY A 12 -4.77 6.00 13.84
N ASN A 13 -5.04 4.95 14.62
CA ASN A 13 -5.23 3.61 14.09
C ASN A 13 -6.50 3.56 13.25
N LEU A 14 -6.42 2.95 12.07
CA LEU A 14 -7.58 2.67 11.22
C LEU A 14 -8.51 1.68 11.93
N VAL A 15 -9.79 2.02 11.95
CA VAL A 15 -10.86 1.23 12.58
C VAL A 15 -11.68 0.52 11.52
N HIS A 16 -12.13 -0.71 11.80
CA HIS A 16 -12.92 -1.50 10.87
C HIS A 16 -14.11 -2.17 11.59
N PRO A 17 -15.19 -2.53 10.87
CA PRO A 17 -16.23 -3.38 11.43
C PRO A 17 -15.67 -4.73 11.92
N LYS A 18 -16.28 -5.31 12.96
CA LYS A 18 -15.77 -6.51 13.66
C LYS A 18 -15.48 -7.68 12.70
N GLU A 19 -16.32 -7.89 11.69
CA GLU A 19 -16.15 -8.95 10.70
C GLU A 19 -14.86 -8.75 9.89
N ARG A 20 -14.58 -7.50 9.50
CA ARG A 20 -13.38 -7.14 8.75
C ARG A 20 -12.13 -7.20 9.63
N GLU A 21 -12.22 -6.85 10.91
CA GLU A 21 -11.11 -6.99 11.86
C GLU A 21 -10.67 -8.44 12.03
N ARG A 22 -11.62 -9.39 12.11
CA ARG A 22 -11.30 -10.83 12.17
C ARG A 22 -10.51 -11.28 10.93
N LEU A 23 -10.93 -10.86 9.74
CA LEU A 23 -10.23 -11.16 8.50
C LEU A 23 -8.82 -10.55 8.50
N ILE A 24 -8.71 -9.26 8.82
CA ILE A 24 -7.42 -8.54 8.89
C ILE A 24 -6.48 -9.22 9.88
N SER A 25 -6.96 -9.61 11.07
CA SER A 25 -6.16 -10.30 12.08
C SER A 25 -5.61 -11.63 11.56
N ARG A 26 -6.42 -12.41 10.83
CA ARG A 26 -5.97 -13.65 10.17
C ARG A 26 -4.93 -13.37 9.09
N LEU A 27 -5.17 -12.38 8.24
CA LEU A 27 -4.25 -12.01 7.15
C LEU A 27 -2.89 -11.53 7.71
N LYS A 28 -2.90 -10.71 8.76
CA LYS A 28 -1.67 -10.22 9.42
C LYS A 28 -0.82 -11.32 10.06
N LYS A 29 -1.43 -12.46 10.42
CA LYS A 29 -0.73 -13.63 10.98
C LYS A 29 -0.29 -14.63 9.91
N CYS A 30 -0.69 -14.45 8.65
CA CYS A 30 -0.33 -15.36 7.57
C CYS A 30 1.14 -15.15 7.16
N LEU A 31 1.94 -16.21 7.25
CA LEU A 31 3.37 -16.16 6.93
C LEU A 31 3.65 -15.68 5.49
N ALA A 32 2.82 -16.09 4.53
CA ALA A 32 2.96 -15.64 3.14
C ALA A 32 2.75 -14.13 3.01
N ILE A 33 1.78 -13.56 3.72
CA ILE A 33 1.53 -12.11 3.74
C ILE A 33 2.67 -11.37 4.42
N ILE A 34 3.15 -11.87 5.57
CA ILE A 34 4.31 -11.30 6.27
C ILE A 34 5.53 -11.24 5.34
N ARG A 35 5.78 -12.29 4.55
CA ARG A 35 6.87 -12.30 3.56
C ARG A 35 6.67 -11.26 2.46
N ILE A 36 5.45 -11.11 1.93
CA ILE A 36 5.14 -10.12 0.89
C ILE A 36 5.37 -8.69 1.39
N VAL A 37 4.82 -8.33 2.57
CA VAL A 37 4.97 -6.97 3.12
C VAL A 37 6.40 -6.65 3.54
N GLY A 38 7.14 -7.67 3.99
CA GLY A 38 8.58 -7.54 4.23
C GLY A 38 9.35 -7.27 2.95
N PHE A 39 9.07 -8.04 1.89
CA PHE A 39 9.68 -7.83 0.58
C PHE A 39 9.37 -6.44 0.00
N GLN A 40 8.11 -5.98 0.11
CA GLN A 40 7.69 -4.63 -0.30
C GLN A 40 8.49 -3.54 0.42
N SER A 41 8.68 -3.68 1.73
CA SER A 41 9.51 -2.76 2.53
C SER A 41 10.99 -2.79 2.11
N SER A 42 11.56 -3.99 1.92
CA SER A 42 12.95 -4.14 1.48
C SER A 42 13.18 -3.60 0.07
N ALA A 43 12.22 -3.75 -0.84
CA ALA A 43 12.28 -3.15 -2.17
C ALA A 43 12.36 -1.62 -2.09
N LEU A 44 11.56 -0.99 -1.21
CA LEU A 44 11.67 0.46 -0.99
C LEU A 44 13.04 0.85 -0.45
N ALA A 45 13.58 0.08 0.50
CA ALA A 45 14.92 0.33 1.06
C ALA A 45 16.01 0.23 -0.02
N ALA A 46 15.92 -0.75 -0.91
CA ALA A 46 16.90 -0.98 -1.97
C ALA A 46 16.84 0.06 -3.09
N PHE A 47 15.63 0.36 -3.60
CA PHE A 47 15.46 1.22 -4.77
C PHE A 47 15.25 2.70 -4.46
N ALA A 48 14.84 3.05 -3.22
CA ALA A 48 14.64 4.43 -2.79
C ALA A 48 15.17 4.67 -1.35
N PRO A 49 16.46 4.43 -1.07
CA PRO A 49 17.01 4.45 0.30
C PRO A 49 16.87 5.79 1.02
N LYS A 50 16.91 6.92 0.30
CA LYS A 50 16.67 8.26 0.87
C LYS A 50 15.22 8.39 1.35
N LEU A 51 14.26 7.95 0.54
CA LEU A 51 12.84 7.96 0.89
C LEU A 51 12.55 6.98 2.04
N TYR A 52 13.14 5.79 2.02
CA TYR A 52 13.03 4.83 3.12
C TYR A 52 13.48 5.43 4.46
N ARG A 53 14.67 6.07 4.49
CA ARG A 53 15.17 6.75 5.70
C ARG A 53 14.29 7.91 6.14
N TYR A 54 13.71 8.66 5.20
CA TYR A 54 12.74 9.71 5.51
C TYR A 54 11.48 9.16 6.18
N LEU A 55 10.94 8.05 5.65
CA LEU A 55 9.83 7.32 6.26
C LEU A 55 10.19 6.84 7.67
N ALA A 56 11.34 6.21 7.83
CA ALA A 56 11.79 5.68 9.13
C ALA A 56 11.88 6.76 10.20
N ARG A 57 12.60 7.86 9.94
CA ARG A 57 12.76 8.95 10.91
C ARG A 57 11.43 9.61 11.26
N THR A 58 10.60 9.87 10.26
CA THR A 58 9.31 10.54 10.47
C THR A 58 8.35 9.65 11.27
N LEU A 59 8.26 8.36 10.92
CA LEU A 59 7.39 7.44 11.63
C LEU A 59 7.91 7.15 13.04
N GLU A 60 9.22 6.99 13.24
CA GLU A 60 9.82 6.83 14.57
C GLU A 60 9.44 8.00 15.49
N ALA A 61 9.57 9.25 15.03
CA ALA A 61 9.14 10.42 15.79
C ALA A 61 7.63 10.40 16.10
N LEU A 62 6.81 9.99 15.13
CA LEU A 62 5.35 9.88 15.32
C LEU A 62 5.00 8.83 16.39
N PHE A 63 5.50 7.60 16.25
CA PHE A 63 5.20 6.50 17.16
C PHE A 63 5.79 6.74 18.56
N GLY A 64 6.93 7.45 18.67
CA GLY A 64 7.50 7.85 19.95
C GLY A 64 6.66 8.87 20.72
N LYS A 65 5.96 9.79 20.03
CA LYS A 65 5.09 10.80 20.65
C LYS A 65 3.68 10.26 20.95
N HIS A 66 3.21 9.26 20.21
CA HIS A 66 1.83 8.75 20.30
C HIS A 66 1.80 7.26 20.66
N VAL A 67 1.89 6.96 21.96
CA VAL A 67 1.97 5.59 22.50
C VAL A 67 0.79 4.68 22.15
N GLY A 68 -0.36 5.24 21.75
CA GLY A 68 -1.54 4.48 21.33
C GLY A 68 -1.48 3.98 19.88
N LEU A 69 -0.52 4.42 19.07
CA LEU A 69 -0.40 4.01 17.67
C LEU A 69 0.23 2.62 17.55
N VAL A 70 -0.32 1.79 16.66
CA VAL A 70 0.11 0.41 16.49
C VAL A 70 0.72 0.23 15.10
N HIS A 71 1.99 -0.22 15.07
CA HIS A 71 2.66 -0.58 13.81
C HIS A 71 1.83 -1.59 13.02
N ASN A 72 1.75 -1.38 11.70
CA ASN A 72 0.96 -2.25 10.85
C ASN A 72 1.57 -3.66 10.78
N PHE A 73 2.84 -3.74 10.43
CA PHE A 73 3.63 -4.97 10.44
C PHE A 73 5.00 -4.66 11.06
N HIS A 74 5.55 -5.59 11.83
CA HIS A 74 6.85 -5.38 12.49
C HIS A 74 8.02 -5.41 11.49
N ASN A 75 7.86 -6.11 10.36
CA ASN A 75 8.89 -6.29 9.34
C ASN A 75 8.70 -5.35 8.12
N SER A 76 7.91 -4.28 8.26
CA SER A 76 7.63 -3.37 7.15
C SER A 76 7.59 -1.92 7.62
N ILE A 77 8.17 -1.03 6.82
CA ILE A 77 8.24 0.41 7.11
C ILE A 77 6.90 1.12 6.93
N PHE A 78 5.97 0.54 6.18
CA PHE A 78 4.73 1.21 5.81
C PHE A 78 3.72 1.23 6.98
N PRO A 79 3.12 2.40 7.29
CA PRO A 79 2.16 2.52 8.39
C PRO A 79 0.79 1.93 8.06
N ALA A 80 0.46 1.70 6.79
CA ALA A 80 -0.82 1.15 6.37
C ALA A 80 -0.68 0.12 5.23
N ALA A 81 -1.70 -0.72 5.08
CA ALA A 81 -1.81 -1.68 4.00
C ALA A 81 -3.29 -1.95 3.67
N SER A 82 -3.55 -2.30 2.41
CA SER A 82 -4.85 -2.75 1.92
C SER A 82 -4.72 -4.15 1.30
N PHE A 83 -5.73 -4.98 1.55
CA PHE A 83 -5.88 -6.30 0.94
C PHE A 83 -7.07 -6.27 0.00
N ASN A 84 -6.79 -6.35 -1.29
CA ASN A 84 -7.84 -6.43 -2.31
C ASN A 84 -8.12 -7.91 -2.59
N CYS A 85 -9.20 -8.42 -1.99
CA CYS A 85 -9.48 -9.85 -1.87
C CYS A 85 -10.16 -10.49 -3.10
N GLY A 86 -10.25 -9.79 -4.24
CA GLY A 86 -10.77 -10.37 -5.49
C GLY A 86 -12.28 -10.67 -5.45
N PRO A 87 -12.78 -11.60 -6.29
CA PRO A 87 -12.00 -12.41 -7.25
C PRO A 87 -11.47 -11.59 -8.42
N ASN A 88 -12.10 -10.46 -8.77
CA ASN A 88 -11.68 -9.58 -9.85
C ASN A 88 -11.43 -8.16 -9.31
N THR A 89 -10.27 -7.94 -8.69
CA THR A 89 -9.90 -6.59 -8.27
C THR A 89 -9.50 -5.76 -9.49
N ILE A 90 -10.40 -4.89 -9.92
CA ILE A 90 -10.16 -3.84 -10.91
C ILE A 90 -10.02 -2.50 -10.19
N SER A 91 -9.06 -1.70 -10.63
CA SER A 91 -8.89 -0.32 -10.18
C SER A 91 -9.05 0.60 -11.38
N LEU A 92 -10.05 1.47 -11.30
CA LEU A 92 -10.32 2.50 -12.31
C LEU A 92 -9.28 3.62 -12.22
N ASP A 93 -9.27 4.54 -13.19
CA ASP A 93 -8.41 5.73 -13.13
C ASP A 93 -8.65 6.51 -11.84
N HIS A 94 -7.61 6.60 -11.02
CA HIS A 94 -7.62 7.35 -9.78
C HIS A 94 -6.21 7.75 -9.37
N THR A 95 -6.14 8.63 -8.37
CA THR A 95 -4.93 8.95 -7.62
C THR A 95 -5.22 8.73 -6.14
N ASP A 96 -4.29 8.15 -5.41
CA ASP A 96 -4.39 8.02 -3.95
C ASP A 96 -4.01 9.34 -3.27
N TYR A 97 -4.78 10.40 -3.50
CA TYR A 97 -4.47 11.77 -3.08
C TYR A 97 -4.16 11.94 -1.56
N GLY A 98 -4.60 11.00 -0.73
CA GLY A 98 -4.29 10.97 0.70
C GLY A 98 -2.87 10.49 1.05
N ASN A 99 -2.19 9.81 0.12
CA ASN A 99 -0.84 9.32 0.31
C ASN A 99 0.20 10.43 0.18
N LEU A 100 1.39 10.19 0.74
CA LEU A 100 2.52 11.08 0.57
C LEU A 100 2.83 11.24 -0.93
N SER A 101 2.72 12.47 -1.46
CA SER A 101 2.77 12.74 -2.91
C SER A 101 4.07 12.26 -3.56
N HIS A 102 5.22 12.52 -2.93
CA HIS A 102 6.53 12.05 -3.36
C HIS A 102 6.92 10.69 -2.74
N GLY A 103 5.97 10.04 -2.05
CA GLY A 103 6.14 8.71 -1.50
C GLY A 103 5.94 7.64 -2.57
N LEU A 104 6.37 6.41 -2.28
CA LEU A 104 6.14 5.26 -3.16
C LEU A 104 5.30 4.23 -2.41
N CYS A 105 4.18 3.83 -3.01
CA CYS A 105 3.35 2.75 -2.53
C CYS A 105 3.81 1.44 -3.17
N ALA A 106 3.84 0.38 -2.38
CA ALA A 106 4.24 -0.94 -2.83
C ALA A 106 3.01 -1.78 -3.15
N LEU A 107 2.94 -2.32 -4.37
CA LEU A 107 1.83 -3.14 -4.84
C LEU A 107 2.34 -4.52 -5.21
N THR A 108 1.67 -5.57 -4.74
CA THR A 108 1.95 -6.95 -5.15
C THR A 108 0.70 -7.56 -5.78
N ALA A 109 0.82 -8.05 -7.01
CA ALA A 109 -0.27 -8.74 -7.69
C ALA A 109 -0.38 -10.20 -7.22
N LEU A 110 -1.61 -10.68 -7.04
CA LEU A 110 -1.94 -12.03 -6.60
C LEU A 110 -3.08 -12.61 -7.46
N GLY A 111 -3.33 -13.91 -7.32
CA GLY A 111 -4.38 -14.63 -8.04
C GLY A 111 -3.84 -15.62 -9.06
N SER A 112 -4.61 -15.85 -10.12
CA SER A 112 -4.28 -16.75 -11.21
C SER A 112 -4.89 -16.18 -12.49
N TYR A 113 -4.07 -15.49 -13.28
CA TYR A 113 -4.40 -14.91 -14.58
C TYR A 113 -3.18 -14.92 -15.50
N ASP A 114 -3.40 -14.74 -16.80
CA ASP A 114 -2.30 -14.55 -17.75
C ASP A 114 -1.98 -13.06 -17.83
N HIS A 115 -0.80 -12.68 -17.36
CA HIS A 115 -0.36 -11.29 -17.28
C HIS A 115 0.04 -10.69 -18.62
N VAL A 116 0.07 -11.50 -19.69
CA VAL A 116 0.24 -11.03 -21.08
C VAL A 116 -1.11 -10.65 -21.68
N LEU A 117 -2.21 -11.23 -21.18
CA LEU A 117 -3.56 -11.01 -21.69
C LEU A 117 -4.38 -10.00 -20.86
N GLY A 118 -3.95 -9.65 -19.65
CA GLY A 118 -4.68 -8.72 -18.79
C GLY A 118 -4.04 -8.48 -17.42
N GLY A 119 -4.76 -7.75 -16.56
CA GLY A 119 -4.28 -7.34 -15.24
C GLY A 119 -3.11 -6.36 -15.26
N HIS A 120 -2.85 -5.71 -16.41
CA HIS A 120 -1.75 -4.77 -16.59
C HIS A 120 -1.91 -3.55 -15.69
N LEU A 121 -0.80 -2.99 -15.23
CA LEU A 121 -0.77 -1.70 -14.53
C LEU A 121 -0.80 -0.58 -15.56
N ILE A 122 -1.71 0.38 -15.39
CA ILE A 122 -1.80 1.58 -16.22
C ILE A 122 -1.26 2.75 -15.41
N LEU A 123 -0.31 3.50 -15.98
CA LEU A 123 0.17 4.79 -15.46
C LEU A 123 -0.24 5.87 -16.48
N PHE A 124 -1.40 6.47 -16.25
CA PHE A 124 -2.09 7.30 -17.24
C PHE A 124 -1.29 8.55 -17.61
N ASP A 125 -0.65 9.20 -16.65
CA ASP A 125 0.11 10.44 -16.89
C ASP A 125 1.38 10.21 -17.70
N PHE A 126 1.85 8.96 -17.78
CA PHE A 126 3.02 8.57 -18.57
C PHE A 126 2.64 7.89 -19.88
N ASN A 127 1.34 7.75 -20.20
CA ASN A 127 0.86 6.96 -21.33
C ASN A 127 1.49 5.55 -21.37
N LEU A 128 1.67 4.93 -20.20
CA LEU A 128 2.38 3.66 -20.06
C LEU A 128 1.43 2.55 -19.56
N ILE A 129 1.47 1.42 -20.24
CA ILE A 129 0.82 0.18 -19.82
C ILE A 129 1.91 -0.88 -19.59
N VAL A 130 1.98 -1.41 -18.38
CA VAL A 130 3.02 -2.35 -17.96
C VAL A 130 2.36 -3.69 -17.65
N GLN A 131 2.83 -4.76 -18.30
CA GLN A 131 2.44 -6.12 -17.90
C GLN A 131 2.81 -6.31 -16.43
N PHE A 132 1.86 -6.77 -15.62
CA PHE A 132 2.06 -6.89 -14.18
C PHE A 132 1.88 -8.36 -13.76
N PRO A 133 2.98 -9.15 -13.72
CA PRO A 133 2.91 -10.58 -13.42
C PRO A 133 2.36 -10.89 -12.03
N VAL A 134 1.66 -12.01 -11.91
CA VAL A 134 1.26 -12.56 -10.61
C VAL A 134 2.51 -12.79 -9.75
N ARG A 135 2.43 -12.45 -8.46
CA ARG A 135 3.53 -12.53 -7.47
C ARG A 135 4.68 -11.54 -7.70
N SER A 136 4.54 -10.60 -8.63
CA SER A 136 5.48 -9.49 -8.79
C SER A 136 5.08 -8.30 -7.91
N THR A 137 6.07 -7.47 -7.57
CA THR A 137 5.90 -6.24 -6.79
C THR A 137 6.38 -5.05 -7.60
N THR A 138 5.66 -3.93 -7.50
CA THR A 138 6.08 -2.64 -8.05
C THR A 138 5.96 -1.53 -7.00
N LEU A 139 6.76 -0.49 -7.17
CA LEU A 139 6.72 0.74 -6.36
C LEU A 139 6.25 1.88 -7.26
N ILE A 140 5.16 2.56 -6.89
CA ILE A 140 4.61 3.68 -7.67
C ILE A 140 4.34 4.90 -6.80
N PRO A 141 4.49 6.12 -7.34
CA PRO A 141 4.12 7.34 -6.63
C PRO A 141 2.60 7.58 -6.70
N SER A 142 1.83 6.69 -6.03
CA SER A 142 0.37 6.61 -6.20
C SER A 142 -0.38 7.87 -5.74
N GLY A 143 0.26 8.71 -4.92
CA GLY A 143 -0.30 9.99 -4.45
C GLY A 143 -0.20 11.15 -5.46
N CYS A 144 0.56 11.00 -6.54
CA CYS A 144 0.67 12.05 -7.57
C CYS A 144 0.60 11.54 -9.02
N VAL A 145 0.56 10.22 -9.24
CA VAL A 145 0.40 9.63 -10.57
C VAL A 145 -0.93 8.91 -10.66
N ARG A 146 -1.73 9.29 -11.66
CA ARG A 146 -2.96 8.59 -12.02
C ARG A 146 -2.66 7.17 -12.49
N HIS A 147 -3.35 6.21 -11.90
CA HIS A 147 -3.11 4.80 -12.17
C HIS A 147 -4.38 3.97 -12.06
N GLY A 148 -4.30 2.75 -12.61
CA GLY A 148 -5.38 1.78 -12.61
C GLY A 148 -4.88 0.42 -13.08
N ASN A 149 -5.78 -0.52 -13.34
CA ASN A 149 -5.41 -1.77 -14.00
C ASN A 149 -6.46 -2.26 -14.99
N THR A 150 -5.99 -3.00 -16.00
CA THR A 150 -6.88 -3.60 -16.99
C THR A 150 -7.66 -4.76 -16.39
N PRO A 151 -8.82 -5.11 -16.95
CA PRO A 151 -9.50 -6.37 -16.67
C PRO A 151 -8.59 -7.60 -16.90
N ILE A 152 -9.00 -8.73 -16.36
CA ILE A 152 -8.39 -10.05 -16.57
C ILE A 152 -9.35 -10.97 -17.33
N GLN A 153 -8.88 -12.13 -17.78
CA GLN A 153 -9.71 -13.06 -18.53
C GLN A 153 -10.86 -13.63 -17.68
N ALA A 154 -11.96 -14.02 -18.34
CA ALA A 154 -13.12 -14.61 -17.68
C ALA A 154 -12.74 -15.88 -16.88
N GLY A 155 -13.33 -16.04 -15.70
CA GLY A 155 -13.06 -17.17 -14.80
C GLY A 155 -11.69 -17.16 -14.11
N LYS A 156 -10.86 -16.15 -14.35
CA LYS A 156 -9.58 -15.96 -13.64
C LYS A 156 -9.77 -15.19 -12.34
N THR A 157 -8.70 -15.12 -11.54
CA THR A 157 -8.71 -14.36 -10.29
C THR A 157 -7.56 -13.37 -10.25
N ARG A 158 -7.83 -12.17 -9.74
CA ARG A 158 -6.87 -11.13 -9.44
C ARG A 158 -7.17 -10.51 -8.08
N MET A 159 -6.14 -10.51 -7.26
CA MET A 159 -6.09 -9.92 -5.92
C MET A 159 -4.84 -9.05 -5.82
N SER A 160 -4.73 -8.22 -4.81
CA SER A 160 -3.49 -7.50 -4.56
C SER A 160 -3.29 -7.10 -3.10
N ILE A 161 -2.03 -6.88 -2.74
CA ILE A 161 -1.63 -6.29 -1.47
C ILE A 161 -0.95 -4.96 -1.75
N ALA A 162 -1.46 -3.89 -1.16
CA ALA A 162 -0.87 -2.56 -1.25
C ALA A 162 -0.33 -2.13 0.12
N GLN A 163 0.85 -1.53 0.16
CA GLN A 163 1.38 -0.83 1.32
C GLN A 163 1.68 0.62 0.99
N TYR A 164 1.31 1.53 1.89
CA TYR A 164 1.31 2.96 1.62
C TYR A 164 1.44 3.76 2.92
N ALA A 165 1.73 5.05 2.76
CA ALA A 165 1.86 5.99 3.87
C ALA A 165 1.05 7.26 3.57
N ALA A 166 0.11 7.58 4.46
CA ALA A 166 -0.71 8.78 4.35
C ALA A 166 0.17 10.04 4.51
N GLY A 167 0.05 10.99 3.59
CA GLY A 167 0.85 12.22 3.59
C GLY A 167 0.59 13.08 4.83
N GLY A 168 -0.60 12.99 5.40
CA GLY A 168 -0.95 13.67 6.65
C GLY A 168 -0.01 13.31 7.80
N LEU A 169 0.44 12.05 7.92
CA LEU A 169 1.33 11.63 9.00
C LEU A 169 2.64 12.43 9.00
N PHE A 170 3.17 12.71 7.81
CA PHE A 170 4.40 13.47 7.64
C PHE A 170 4.20 14.96 7.93
N ARG A 171 3.07 15.53 7.46
CA ARG A 171 2.72 16.92 7.79
C ARG A 171 2.55 17.10 9.30
N TRP A 172 1.92 16.15 9.98
CA TRP A 172 1.73 16.20 11.43
C TRP A 172 3.08 16.32 12.16
N VAL A 173 4.03 15.43 11.85
CA VAL A 173 5.36 15.45 12.47
C VAL A 173 6.14 16.72 12.12
N ALA A 174 6.02 17.22 10.88
CA ALA A 174 6.71 18.42 10.44
C ALA A 174 6.21 19.70 11.15
N TYR A 175 4.92 19.78 11.49
CA TYR A 175 4.34 20.96 12.15
C TYR A 175 4.41 20.92 13.69
N GLY A 176 4.59 19.74 14.30
CA GLY A 176 4.84 19.59 15.74
C GLY A 176 3.64 19.20 16.59
#